data_AF-A0A060C470-F1
#
_entry.id   AF-A0A060C470-F1
#
_cell.length_a   1.000
_cell.length_b   1.000
_cell.length_c   1.000
_cell.angle_alpha   90.00
_cell.angle_beta   90.00
_cell.angle_gamma   90.00
#
_symmetry.space_group_name_H-M   'P 1'
#
loop_
_entity.id
_entity.type
_entity.pdbx_description
1 polymer ?
#
loop_
_entity_poly.entity_id
_entity_poly.type
_entity_poly.pdbx_seq_one_letter_code
_entity_poly.pdbx_strand_id
1 'polypeptide(L)'
;YDTRAQIAAAAIQPPVLVWAADPVEAFFLQIQGSGRVSLPDGSMVRLAYADHNGRPYASIGRWLAEQGQLPLSQASMQNIKAWAQRNPHRVQEM
;
A
#
# COMPACT_ATOMS: atom_id res chain seq x y z
N TYR A 1 5.59 -16.85 -7.86
CA TYR A 1 5.61 -15.37 -7.96
C TYR A 1 6.31 -14.74 -6.77
N ASP A 2 6.89 -13.58 -7.01
CA ASP A 2 7.70 -12.82 -6.06
C ASP A 2 6.87 -12.24 -4.90
N THR A 3 7.51 -12.02 -3.76
CA THR A 3 6.89 -11.32 -2.62
C THR A 3 6.77 -9.82 -2.90
N ARG A 4 5.95 -9.12 -2.12
CA ARG A 4 5.83 -7.65 -2.21
C ARG A 4 7.19 -6.94 -2.10
N ALA A 5 8.03 -7.39 -1.17
CA ALA A 5 9.38 -6.84 -0.98
C ALA A 5 10.29 -7.11 -2.18
N GLN A 6 10.23 -8.30 -2.77
CA GLN A 6 11.01 -8.64 -3.97
C GLN A 6 10.57 -7.82 -5.20
N ILE A 7 9.26 -7.60 -5.37
CA ILE A 7 8.73 -6.74 -6.45
C ILE A 7 9.22 -5.30 -6.29
N ALA A 8 9.18 -4.76 -5.07
CA ALA A 8 9.67 -3.41 -4.79
C ALA A 8 11.18 -3.25 -5.03
N ALA A 9 11.96 -4.31 -4.79
CA ALA A 9 13.41 -4.32 -4.99
C ALA A 9 13.86 -4.77 -6.39
N ALA A 10 12.93 -5.13 -7.28
CA ALA A 10 13.26 -5.68 -8.59
C ALA A 10 13.99 -4.65 -9.46
N ALA A 11 15.08 -5.09 -10.11
CA ALA A 11 15.87 -4.25 -11.03
C ALA A 11 15.09 -3.86 -12.30
N ILE A 12 14.15 -4.71 -12.73
CA ILE A 12 13.27 -4.46 -13.86
C ILE A 12 11.84 -4.38 -13.33
N GLN A 13 11.24 -3.20 -13.46
CA GLN A 13 9.86 -2.95 -13.03
C GLN A 13 8.89 -3.29 -14.17
N PRO A 14 7.70 -3.83 -13.86
CA PRO A 14 6.67 -4.10 -14.87
C PRO A 14 6.11 -2.79 -15.46
N PRO A 15 5.36 -2.85 -16.57
CA PRO A 15 4.65 -1.69 -17.10
C PRO A 15 3.78 -1.02 -16.03
N VAL A 16 3.98 0.28 -15.84
CA VAL A 16 3.27 1.07 -14.83
C VAL A 16 1.97 1.61 -15.41
N LEU A 17 0.86 1.43 -14.68
CA LEU A 17 -0.44 2.02 -15.03
C LEU A 17 -0.54 3.48 -14.56
N VAL A 18 -0.20 3.74 -13.30
CA VAL A 18 -0.20 5.06 -12.66
C VAL A 18 0.80 5.09 -11.50
N TRP A 19 1.30 6.29 -11.16
CA TRP A 19 2.07 6.51 -9.94
C TRP A 19 1.17 7.08 -8.84
N ALA A 20 1.18 6.44 -7.68
CA ALA A 20 0.42 6.92 -6.52
C ALA A 20 1.23 7.97 -5.73
N ALA A 21 0.52 8.98 -5.21
CA ALA A 21 1.13 10.03 -4.39
C ALA A 21 1.47 9.56 -2.96
N ASP A 22 0.78 8.53 -2.47
CA ASP A 22 0.95 8.01 -1.13
C ASP A 22 1.02 6.46 -1.13
N PRO A 23 2.06 5.86 -0.52
CA PRO A 23 2.24 4.41 -0.52
C PRO A 23 1.21 3.67 0.34
N VAL A 24 0.64 4.30 1.37
CA VAL A 24 -0.42 3.73 2.20
C VAL A 24 -1.71 3.70 1.41
N GLU A 25 -2.05 4.77 0.68
CA GLU A 25 -3.21 4.77 -0.22
C GLU A 25 -3.09 3.71 -1.32
N ALA A 26 -1.90 3.57 -1.92
CA ALA A 26 -1.64 2.52 -2.91
C ALA A 26 -1.81 1.11 -2.32
N PHE A 27 -1.36 0.89 -1.09
CA PHE A 27 -1.54 -0.38 -0.39
C PHE A 27 -3.01 -0.68 -0.08
N PHE A 28 -3.77 0.31 0.40
CA PHE A 28 -5.19 0.13 0.67
C PHE A 28 -6.00 -0.09 -0.62
N LEU A 29 -5.64 0.55 -1.73
CA LEU A 29 -6.21 0.26 -3.05
C LEU A 29 -6.02 -1.22 -3.42
N GLN A 30 -4.84 -1.79 -3.17
CA GLN A 30 -4.57 -3.22 -3.40
C GLN A 30 -5.42 -4.12 -2.51
N ILE A 31 -5.62 -3.75 -1.23
CA ILE A 31 -6.53 -4.49 -0.33
C ILE A 31 -7.97 -4.50 -0.86
N GLN A 32 -8.46 -3.36 -1.34
CA GLN A 32 -9.81 -3.28 -1.91
C GLN A 32 -9.93 -3.98 -3.28
N GLY A 33 -8.82 -4.12 -4.00
CA GLY A 33 -8.73 -4.76 -5.31
C GLY A 33 -9.17 -3.88 -6.48
N SER A 34 -9.83 -2.74 -6.24
CA SER A 34 -10.22 -1.81 -7.30
C SER A 34 -10.38 -0.38 -6.76
N GLY A 35 -10.33 0.60 -7.66
CA GLY A 35 -10.52 2.00 -7.29
C GLY A 35 -10.40 2.95 -8.46
N ARG A 36 -10.31 4.24 -8.13
CA ARG A 36 -10.20 5.34 -9.08
C ARG A 36 -9.05 6.24 -8.67
N VAL A 37 -8.27 6.68 -9.65
CA VAL A 37 -7.16 7.61 -9.45
C VAL A 37 -7.49 8.90 -10.20
N SER A 38 -7.44 10.01 -9.47
CA SER A 38 -7.52 11.34 -10.08
C SER A 38 -6.12 11.76 -10.51
N LEU A 39 -5.99 12.13 -11.78
CA LEU A 39 -4.73 12.60 -12.35
C LEU A 39 -4.60 14.13 -12.20
N PRO A 40 -3.38 14.68 -12.28
CA PRO A 40 -3.16 16.13 -12.14
C PRO A 40 -3.88 16.99 -13.16
N ASP A 41 -4.23 16.43 -14.33
CA ASP A 41 -4.99 17.11 -15.38
C ASP A 41 -6.52 17.08 -15.15
N GLY A 42 -6.97 16.53 -14.02
CA GLY A 42 -8.39 16.40 -13.66
C GLY A 42 -9.07 15.17 -14.27
N SER A 43 -8.38 14.40 -15.10
CA SER A 43 -8.92 13.14 -15.62
C SER A 43 -8.93 12.04 -14.56
N MET A 44 -9.69 10.98 -14.81
CA MET A 44 -9.86 9.85 -13.88
C MET A 44 -9.48 8.54 -14.56
N VAL A 45 -8.62 7.76 -13.90
CA VAL A 45 -8.28 6.39 -14.30
C VAL A 45 -9.03 5.42 -13.39
N ARG A 46 -9.68 4.42 -13.99
CA ARG A 46 -10.31 3.31 -13.25
C ARG A 46 -9.35 2.14 -13.21
N LEU A 47 -9.14 1.60 -12.01
CA LEU A 47 -8.32 0.43 -11.78
C LEU A 47 -9.19 -0.70 -11.26
N ALA A 48 -9.03 -1.89 -11.82
CA ALA A 48 -9.76 -3.09 -11.44
C ALA A 48 -8.78 -4.23 -11.18
N TYR A 49 -9.21 -5.17 -10.35
CA TYR A 49 -8.46 -6.37 -10.06
C TYR A 49 -8.17 -7.15 -11.35
N ALA A 50 -6.93 -7.58 -11.51
CA ALA A 50 -6.51 -8.47 -12.60
C ALA A 50 -6.09 -9.83 -12.05
N ASP A 51 -5.12 -9.85 -11.13
CA ASP A 51 -4.63 -11.05 -10.46
C ASP A 51 -3.86 -10.69 -9.18
N HIS A 52 -3.39 -11.68 -8.42
CA HIS A 52 -2.46 -11.51 -7.31
C HIS A 52 -1.31 -12.54 -7.32
N ASN A 53 -0.22 -12.25 -6.61
CA ASN A 53 0.99 -13.08 -6.60
C ASN A 53 0.89 -14.39 -5.78
N GLY A 54 -0.31 -14.79 -5.33
CA GLY A 54 -0.52 -16.00 -4.54
C GLY A 54 0.03 -15.98 -3.11
N ARG A 55 0.64 -14.88 -2.64
CA ARG A 55 1.23 -14.79 -1.29
C ARG A 55 0.16 -14.46 -0.24
N PRO A 56 0.30 -14.95 1.01
CA PRO A 56 -0.66 -14.66 2.07
C PRO A 56 -0.66 -13.16 2.43
N TYR A 57 -1.83 -12.66 2.80
CA TYR A 57 -1.97 -11.29 3.31
C TYR A 57 -1.37 -11.18 4.72
N ALA A 58 -0.58 -10.12 4.95
CA ALA A 58 -0.08 -9.73 6.26
C ALA A 58 -0.67 -8.36 6.64
N SER A 59 -1.20 -8.25 7.86
CA SER A 59 -1.88 -7.04 8.32
C SER A 59 -0.91 -6.00 8.85
N ILE A 60 -0.83 -4.84 8.18
CA ILE A 60 -0.09 -3.67 8.66
C ILE A 60 -0.58 -3.24 10.05
N GLY A 61 -1.89 -3.29 10.31
CA GLY A 61 -2.45 -2.92 11.60
C GLY A 61 -1.98 -3.83 12.73
N ARG A 62 -1.86 -5.14 12.48
CA ARG A 62 -1.31 -6.09 13.45
C ARG A 62 0.18 -5.84 13.65
N TRP A 63 0.94 -5.65 12.56
CA TRP A 63 2.38 -5.32 12.65
C TRP A 63 2.60 -4.07 13.52
N LEU A 64 1.86 -2.98 13.27
CA LEU A 64 1.97 -1.75 14.08
C LEU A 64 1.63 -1.96 15.55
N ALA A 65 0.64 -2.80 15.86
CA ALA A 65 0.28 -3.13 17.23
C ALA A 65 1.38 -3.95 17.92
N GLU A 66 1.95 -4.94 17.24
CA GLU A 66 3.08 -5.74 17.75
C GLU A 66 4.34 -4.90 17.97
N GLN A 67 4.56 -3.87 17.14
CA GLN A 67 5.63 -2.89 17.30
C GLN A 67 5.35 -1.81 18.36
N GLY A 68 4.20 -1.87 19.06
CA GLY A 68 3.80 -0.89 20.06
C GLY A 68 3.51 0.52 19.51
N GLN A 69 3.29 0.64 18.20
CA GLN A 69 3.18 1.92 17.49
C GLN A 69 1.74 2.43 17.41
N LEU A 70 0.79 1.52 17.23
CA LEU A 70 -0.63 1.84 17.09
C LEU A 70 -1.46 0.66 17.61
N PRO A 71 -2.34 0.84 18.61
CA PRO A 71 -3.23 -0.23 19.04
C PRO A 71 -4.09 -0.73 17.88
N LEU A 72 -4.36 -2.04 17.83
CA LEU A 72 -5.14 -2.64 16.74
C LEU A 72 -6.53 -2.02 16.60
N SER A 73 -7.15 -1.62 17.72
CA SER A 73 -8.44 -0.91 17.74
C SER A 73 -8.42 0.47 17.08
N GLN A 74 -7.22 1.04 16.90
CA GLN A 74 -7.01 2.34 16.27
C GLN A 74 -6.32 2.22 14.90
N ALA A 75 -6.09 1.01 14.39
CA ALA A 75 -5.39 0.76 13.12
C ALA A 75 -6.26 1.01 11.87
N SER A 76 -6.88 2.18 11.80
CA SER A 76 -7.61 2.66 10.61
C SER A 76 -6.64 3.14 9.53
N MET A 77 -7.10 3.21 8.27
CA MET A 77 -6.31 3.76 7.16
C MET A 77 -5.78 5.16 7.47
N GLN A 78 -6.61 6.04 8.04
CA GLN A 78 -6.23 7.41 8.37
C GLN A 78 -5.10 7.43 9.42
N ASN A 79 -5.20 6.59 10.46
CA ASN A 79 -4.21 6.53 11.51
C ASN A 79 -2.90 5.88 11.05
N ILE A 80 -2.98 4.85 10.21
CA ILE A 80 -1.81 4.22 9.58
C ILE A 80 -1.10 5.22 8.66
N LYS A 81 -1.84 5.98 7.84
CA LYS A 81 -1.29 7.04 7.00
C LYS A 81 -0.60 8.12 7.84
N ALA A 82 -1.25 8.59 8.90
CA ALA A 82 -0.67 9.56 9.81
C ALA A 82 0.57 9.02 10.55
N TRP A 83 0.62 7.73 10.85
CA TRP A 83 1.83 7.09 11.38
C TRP A 83 2.95 7.05 10.33
N ALA A 84 2.65 6.65 9.09
CA ALA A 84 3.62 6.56 8.00
C ALA A 84 4.24 7.94 7.68
N GLN A 85 3.44 9.00 7.66
CA GLN A 85 3.92 10.38 7.47
C GLN A 85 4.88 10.83 8.57
N ARG A 86 4.67 10.37 9.81
CA ARG A 86 5.57 10.67 10.94
C ARG A 86 6.81 9.76 10.98
N ASN A 87 6.77 8.62 10.30
CA ASN A 87 7.83 7.60 10.30
C ASN A 87 8.25 7.21 8.88
N PRO A 88 8.65 8.15 8.01
CA PRO A 88 8.86 7.88 6.59
C PRO A 88 9.96 6.83 6.33
N HIS A 89 10.96 6.75 7.20
CA HIS A 89 12.06 5.79 7.10
C HIS A 89 11.64 4.33 7.40
N ARG A 90 10.50 4.12 8.06
CA ARG A 90 10.01 2.80 8.46
C ARG A 90 8.91 2.26 7.56
N VAL A 91 8.47 3.03 6.57
CA VAL A 91 7.35 2.64 5.68
C VAL A 91 7.68 1.37 4.87
N GLN A 92 8.96 1.10 4.62
CA GLN A 92 9.39 -0.12 3.91
C GLN A 92 9.47 -1.35 4.82
N GLU A 93 9.41 -1.20 6.15
CA GLU A 93 9.38 -2.32 7.11
C GLU A 93 7.99 -2.96 7.20
N MET A 94 6.95 -2.26 6.75
CA MET A 94 5.53 -2.64 6.80
C MET A 94 5.11 -3.46 5.57
#